data_AF-A0A822GDP2-F1
#
_entry.id   AF-A0A822GDP2-F1
#
_cell.length_a   1.000
_cell.length_b   1.000
_cell.length_c   1.000
_cell.angle_alpha   90.00
_cell.angle_beta   90.00
_cell.angle_gamma   90.00
#
_symmetry.space_group_name_H-M   'P 1'
#
loop_
_entity.id
_entity.type
_entity.pdbx_description
1 polymer ?
#
loop_
_entity_poly.entity_id
_entity_poly.type
_entity_poly.pdbx_seq_one_letter_code
_entity_poly.pdbx_strand_id
1 'polypeptide(L)'
;ILFISTSIHSPLSPSEIELITRVHAYFSNNNPTKFFCFYENTSPFNNFYSCNVIENGIQFHCTEQYMMYPKAKLFNDDDIARKILDAKKSAKCKGLGRKVKSFNEQTWMDNRTKIVS
;
A
#
# COMPACT_ATOMS: atom_id res chain seq x y z
N ILE A 1 -11.18 -1.80 7.06
CA ILE A 1 -11.75 -2.86 6.21
C ILE A 1 -10.84 -2.95 4.99
N LEU A 2 -9.88 -3.88 4.99
CA LEU A 2 -9.05 -4.11 3.80
C LEU A 2 -9.87 -4.92 2.81
N PHE A 3 -10.18 -4.34 1.66
CA PHE A 3 -10.70 -5.10 0.54
C PHE A 3 -9.49 -5.66 -0.23
N ILE A 4 -9.40 -6.98 -0.24
CA ILE A 4 -8.62 -7.73 -1.22
C ILE A 4 -9.45 -7.67 -2.51
N SER A 5 -9.28 -6.59 -3.27
CA SER A 5 -9.88 -6.49 -4.60
C SER A 5 -9.12 -7.42 -5.55
N THR A 6 -9.89 -8.16 -6.31
CA THR A 6 -9.50 -9.20 -7.25
C THR A 6 -8.57 -8.67 -8.34
N SER A 7 -7.28 -9.00 -8.26
CA SER A 7 -6.41 -9.29 -9.40
C SER A 7 -5.07 -9.90 -8.93
N ILE A 8 -4.97 -11.22 -9.11
CA ILE A 8 -3.72 -12.01 -9.16
C ILE A 8 -2.71 -11.74 -8.03
N HIS A 9 -3.10 -12.00 -6.78
CA HIS A 9 -2.09 -12.19 -5.72
C HIS A 9 -1.43 -13.56 -5.87
N SER A 10 -0.12 -13.64 -5.62
CA SER A 10 0.51 -14.94 -5.34
C SER A 10 -0.21 -15.61 -4.15
N PRO A 11 -0.31 -16.96 -4.09
CA PRO A 11 -0.97 -17.61 -2.98
C PRO A 11 -0.35 -17.16 -1.65
N LEU A 12 -1.20 -16.78 -0.70
CA LEU A 12 -0.77 -16.30 0.62
C LEU A 12 0.09 -17.36 1.32
N SER A 13 1.18 -16.92 1.95
CA SER A 13 2.04 -17.81 2.74
C SER A 13 1.29 -18.35 3.98
N PRO A 14 1.70 -19.52 4.52
CA PRO A 14 1.09 -20.07 5.73
C PRO A 14 1.08 -19.09 6.93
N SER A 15 2.13 -18.28 7.07
CA SER A 15 2.23 -17.24 8.10
C SER A 15 1.22 -16.10 7.93
N GLU A 16 0.91 -15.73 6.68
CA GLU A 16 -0.11 -14.71 6.41
C GLU A 16 -1.52 -15.24 6.72
N ILE A 17 -1.79 -16.49 6.36
CA ILE A 17 -3.06 -17.16 6.67
C ILE A 17 -3.26 -17.23 8.19
N GLU A 18 -2.25 -17.70 8.93
CA GLU A 18 -2.31 -17.78 10.39
C GLU A 18 -2.59 -16.41 11.03
N LEU A 19 -1.92 -15.36 10.55
CA LEU A 19 -2.10 -14.01 11.06
C LEU A 19 -3.51 -13.47 10.75
N ILE A 20 -4.02 -13.67 9.54
CA ILE A 20 -5.40 -13.31 9.17
C ILE A 20 -6.41 -14.03 10.06
N THR A 21 -6.23 -15.34 10.30
CA THR A 21 -7.09 -16.13 11.18
C THR A 21 -7.06 -15.60 12.62
N ARG A 22 -5.88 -15.27 13.15
CA ARG A 22 -5.72 -14.69 14.50
C ARG A 22 -6.43 -13.35 14.62
N VAL A 23 -6.34 -12.50 13.60
CA VAL A 23 -7.01 -11.20 13.55
C VAL A 23 -8.53 -11.36 13.46
N HIS A 24 -9.03 -12.28 12.63
CA HIS A 24 -10.45 -12.59 12.55
C HIS A 24 -11.00 -13.09 13.89
N ALA A 25 -10.36 -14.08 14.51
CA ALA A 25 -10.75 -14.60 15.82
C ALA A 25 -10.72 -13.52 16.91
N TYR A 26 -9.78 -12.59 16.81
CA TYR A 26 -9.67 -11.45 17.72
C TYR A 26 -10.88 -10.51 17.62
N PHE A 27 -11.27 -10.12 16.40
CA PHE A 27 -12.41 -9.21 16.19
C PHE A 27 -13.76 -9.89 16.45
N SER A 28 -13.89 -11.21 16.26
CA SER A 28 -15.11 -11.96 16.61
C SER A 28 -15.40 -12.01 18.11
N ASN A 29 -14.38 -11.83 18.97
CA ASN A 29 -14.52 -11.94 20.42
C ASN A 29 -14.89 -10.62 21.14
N ASN A 30 -15.22 -9.53 20.40
CA ASN A 30 -15.83 -8.28 20.89
C ASN A 30 -15.28 -7.75 22.24
N ASN A 31 -13.97 -7.78 22.46
CA ASN A 31 -13.34 -7.18 23.65
C ASN A 31 -12.78 -5.79 23.31
N PRO A 32 -13.48 -4.69 23.64
CA PRO A 32 -13.14 -3.33 23.18
C PRO A 32 -11.86 -2.75 23.80
N THR A 33 -11.25 -3.42 24.79
CA THR A 33 -10.09 -2.95 25.56
C THR A 33 -8.76 -3.49 25.08
N LYS A 34 -8.75 -4.38 24.09
CA LYS A 34 -7.52 -4.98 23.59
C LYS A 34 -7.15 -4.26 22.28
N PHE A 35 -5.88 -3.87 22.13
CA PHE A 35 -5.33 -3.38 20.88
C PHE A 35 -4.48 -4.48 20.22
N PHE A 36 -4.66 -4.69 18.92
CA PHE A 36 -3.80 -5.56 18.11
C PHE A 36 -2.94 -4.68 17.20
N CYS A 37 -1.64 -4.66 17.44
CA CYS A 37 -0.70 -3.79 16.76
C CYS A 37 0.09 -4.56 15.69
N PHE A 38 0.17 -4.02 14.47
CA PHE A 38 0.77 -4.68 13.29
C PHE A 38 2.10 -4.04 12.86
N TYR A 39 3.01 -3.79 13.80
CA TYR A 39 4.25 -3.04 13.51
C TYR A 39 5.35 -3.85 12.84
N GLU A 40 5.23 -5.18 12.78
CA GLU A 40 6.23 -6.02 12.14
C GLU A 40 6.20 -5.86 10.60
N ASN A 41 7.38 -5.78 9.97
CA ASN A 41 7.52 -5.65 8.51
C ASN A 41 7.03 -6.88 7.73
N THR A 42 6.77 -7.98 8.43
CA THR A 42 6.23 -9.24 7.92
C THR A 42 4.70 -9.29 7.96
N SER A 43 4.05 -8.33 8.62
CA SER A 43 2.59 -8.29 8.71
C SER A 43 2.00 -7.81 7.38
N PRO A 44 1.03 -8.54 6.77
CA PRO A 44 0.33 -8.09 5.57
C PRO A 44 -0.56 -6.85 5.83
N PHE A 45 -0.74 -6.49 7.11
CA PHE A 45 -1.44 -5.29 7.55
C PHE A 45 -0.50 -4.09 7.75
N ASN A 46 0.81 -4.28 7.57
CA ASN A 46 1.79 -3.20 7.59
C ASN A 46 1.83 -2.53 6.22
N ASN A 47 1.74 -1.20 6.19
CA ASN A 47 1.83 -0.43 4.95
C ASN A 47 3.16 -0.65 4.22
N PHE A 48 4.23 -1.01 4.93
CA PHE A 48 5.54 -1.31 4.36
C PHE A 48 5.73 -2.77 3.91
N TYR A 49 4.68 -3.59 3.96
CA TYR A 49 4.72 -4.97 3.51
C TYR A 49 5.09 -5.03 2.02
N SER A 50 6.05 -5.90 1.69
CA SER A 50 6.48 -6.09 0.30
C SER A 50 5.53 -7.07 -0.38
N CYS A 51 4.54 -6.54 -1.10
CA CYS A 51 3.64 -7.32 -1.93
C CYS A 51 3.94 -7.06 -3.41
N ASN A 52 3.99 -8.13 -4.21
CA ASN A 52 4.02 -8.01 -5.67
C ASN A 52 2.57 -7.86 -6.14
N VAL A 53 2.18 -6.64 -6.49
CA VAL A 53 0.84 -6.32 -7.02
C VAL A 53 0.98 -5.90 -8.47
N ILE A 54 0.14 -6.46 -9.35
CA ILE A 54 0.05 -6.02 -10.74
C ILE A 54 -1.28 -5.31 -10.91
N GLU A 55 -1.22 -4.00 -11.15
CA GLU A 55 -2.41 -3.18 -11.41
C GLU A 55 -2.24 -2.51 -12.78
N ASN A 56 -3.23 -2.68 -13.67
CA ASN A 56 -3.20 -2.12 -15.04
C ASN A 56 -1.90 -2.43 -15.82
N GLY A 57 -1.33 -3.64 -15.61
CA GLY A 57 -0.10 -4.08 -16.26
C GLY A 57 1.20 -3.50 -15.66
N ILE A 58 1.12 -2.75 -14.57
CA ILE A 58 2.27 -2.21 -13.86
C ILE A 58 2.50 -3.03 -12.60
N GLN A 59 3.72 -3.55 -12.45
CA GLN A 59 4.14 -4.28 -11.26
C GLN A 59 4.66 -3.32 -10.19
N PHE A 60 4.11 -3.46 -8.98
CA PHE A 60 4.53 -2.78 -7.77
C PHE A 60 5.05 -3.81 -6.78
N HIS A 61 6.10 -3.45 -6.03
CA HIS A 61 6.74 -4.32 -5.06
C HIS A 61 6.45 -3.93 -3.59
N CYS A 62 5.76 -2.80 -3.37
CA CYS A 62 5.30 -2.37 -2.05
C CYS A 62 4.17 -1.34 -2.18
N THR A 63 3.40 -1.19 -1.10
CA THR A 63 2.30 -0.22 -1.02
C THR A 63 2.75 1.22 -1.27
N GLU A 64 3.91 1.66 -0.74
CA GLU A 64 4.41 3.01 -1.02
C GLU A 64 4.66 3.24 -2.52
N GLN A 65 5.09 2.23 -3.26
CA GLN A 65 5.29 2.36 -4.70
C GLN A 65 3.94 2.50 -5.41
N TYR A 66 2.98 1.65 -5.03
CA TYR A 66 1.61 1.69 -5.52
C TYR A 66 0.91 3.02 -5.24
N MET A 67 1.15 3.65 -4.08
CA MET A 67 0.54 4.92 -3.73
C MET A 67 1.22 6.12 -4.42
N MET A 68 2.56 6.13 -4.49
CA MET A 68 3.29 7.31 -4.95
C MET A 68 3.33 7.42 -6.48
N TYR A 69 3.23 6.31 -7.23
CA TYR A 69 3.22 6.35 -8.69
C TYR A 69 1.96 7.05 -9.25
N PRO A 70 0.73 6.67 -8.89
CA PRO A 70 -0.48 7.37 -9.31
C PRO A 70 -0.52 8.82 -8.81
N LYS A 71 0.05 9.08 -7.62
CA LYS A 71 0.22 10.46 -7.13
C LYS A 71 1.07 11.29 -8.10
N ALA A 72 2.22 10.78 -8.54
CA ALA A 72 3.07 11.49 -9.50
C ALA A 72 2.35 11.70 -10.85
N LYS A 73 1.61 10.68 -11.32
CA LYS A 73 0.77 10.77 -12.52
C LYS A 73 -0.34 11.81 -12.40
N LEU A 74 -0.99 11.93 -11.24
CA LEU A 74 -2.04 12.91 -10.97
C LEU A 74 -1.56 14.35 -11.18
N PHE A 75 -0.28 14.63 -10.86
CA PHE A 75 0.34 15.94 -11.03
C PHE A 75 1.20 16.06 -12.30
N ASN A 76 1.06 15.11 -13.25
CA ASN A 76 1.80 15.07 -14.52
C ASN A 76 3.34 15.09 -14.34
N ASP A 77 3.85 14.51 -13.25
CA ASP A 77 5.30 14.40 -12.99
C ASP A 77 5.82 13.02 -13.40
N ASP A 78 5.96 12.81 -14.71
CA ASP A 78 6.41 11.53 -15.28
C ASP A 78 7.86 11.19 -14.88
N ASP A 79 8.69 12.20 -14.64
CA ASP A 79 10.06 12.01 -14.14
C ASP A 79 10.07 11.34 -12.77
N ILE A 80 9.24 11.83 -11.85
CA ILE A 80 9.11 11.25 -10.51
C ILE A 80 8.37 9.91 -10.59
N ALA A 81 7.34 9.78 -11.42
CA ALA A 81 6.61 8.52 -11.61
C ALA A 81 7.56 7.37 -12.02
N ARG A 82 8.43 7.61 -13.01
CA ARG A 82 9.44 6.63 -13.44
C ARG A 82 10.44 6.29 -12.33
N LYS A 83 10.95 7.31 -11.61
CA LYS A 83 11.87 7.09 -10.48
C LYS A 83 11.23 6.28 -9.35
N ILE A 84 9.91 6.37 -9.17
CA ILE A 84 9.15 5.58 -8.20
C ILE A 84 9.05 4.12 -8.68
N LEU A 85 8.76 3.87 -9.96
CA LEU A 85 8.76 2.51 -10.51
C LEU A 85 10.15 1.83 -10.43
N ASP A 86 11.23 2.60 -10.59
CA ASP A 86 12.60 2.08 -10.46
C ASP A 86 13.06 1.90 -8.99
N ALA A 87 12.29 2.38 -8.01
CA ALA A 87 12.69 2.37 -6.61
C ALA A 87 12.40 1.01 -5.93
N LYS A 88 13.47 0.33 -5.49
CA LYS A 88 13.39 -0.96 -4.79
C LYS A 88 13.08 -0.89 -3.29
N LYS A 89 12.92 0.31 -2.73
CA LYS A 89 12.74 0.53 -1.28
C LYS A 89 11.59 1.48 -1.02
N SER A 90 10.66 1.08 -0.17
CA SER A 90 9.49 1.88 0.24
C SER A 90 9.86 3.27 0.74
N ALA A 91 10.92 3.39 1.55
CA ALA A 91 11.43 4.68 2.03
C ALA A 91 11.86 5.62 0.89
N LYS A 92 12.43 5.07 -0.19
CA LYS A 92 12.80 5.85 -1.39
C LYS A 92 11.55 6.30 -2.15
N CYS A 93 10.55 5.42 -2.32
CA CYS A 93 9.26 5.78 -2.91
C CYS A 93 8.59 6.93 -2.14
N LYS A 94 8.53 6.84 -0.81
CA LYS A 94 8.00 7.90 0.07
C LYS A 94 8.77 9.21 -0.07
N GLY A 95 10.11 9.13 -0.16
CA GLY A 95 10.96 10.30 -0.40
C GLY A 95 10.70 10.97 -1.74
N LEU A 96 10.51 10.18 -2.80
CA LEU A 96 10.18 10.68 -4.14
C LEU A 96 8.77 11.28 -4.20
N GLY A 97 7.80 10.68 -3.52
CA GLY A 97 6.43 11.19 -3.44
C GLY A 97 6.29 12.56 -2.75
N ARG A 98 7.30 12.98 -1.96
CA ARG A 98 7.42 14.34 -1.41
C ARG A 98 8.03 15.35 -2.40
N LYS A 99 8.62 14.88 -3.50
CA LYS A 99 9.28 15.70 -4.54
C LYS A 99 8.44 15.84 -5.81
N VAL A 100 7.20 15.33 -5.81
CA VAL A 100 6.26 15.49 -6.92
C VAL A 100 6.03 16.98 -7.17
N LYS A 101 6.31 17.42 -8.40
CA LYS A 101 6.10 18.79 -8.86
C LYS A 101 4.62 19.12 -8.89
N SER A 102 4.30 20.42 -8.79
CA SER A 102 2.93 20.94 -8.89
C SER A 102 1.95 20.31 -7.90
N PHE A 103 2.46 19.78 -6.78
CA PHE A 103 1.65 19.13 -5.76
C PHE A 103 0.64 20.11 -5.16
N ASN A 104 -0.62 19.71 -5.16
CA ASN A 104 -1.71 20.40 -4.50
C ASN A 104 -2.39 19.44 -3.51
N GLU A 105 -2.39 19.81 -2.23
CA GLU A 105 -2.94 18.96 -1.16
C GLU A 105 -4.43 18.70 -1.35
N GLN A 106 -5.21 19.69 -1.77
CA GLN A 106 -6.65 19.54 -1.97
C GLN A 106 -6.94 18.54 -3.10
N THR A 107 -6.30 18.73 -4.26
CA THR A 107 -6.42 17.79 -5.38
C THR A 107 -5.99 16.38 -4.97
N TRP A 108 -4.96 16.25 -4.14
CA TRP A 108 -4.55 14.95 -3.61
C TRP A 108 -5.60 14.36 -2.68
N MET A 109 -6.14 15.12 -1.73
CA MET A 109 -7.18 14.65 -0.81
C MET A 109 -8.43 14.15 -1.54
N ASP A 110 -8.84 14.84 -2.61
CA ASP A 110 -10.04 14.49 -3.39
C ASP A 110 -9.87 13.19 -4.19
N ASN A 111 -8.62 12.80 -4.48
CA ASN A 111 -8.32 11.65 -5.35
C ASN A 111 -7.65 10.47 -4.63
N ARG A 112 -6.97 10.69 -3.49
CA ARG A 112 -6.18 9.66 -2.80
C ARG A 112 -7.00 8.43 -2.41
N THR A 113 -8.27 8.63 -2.06
CA THR A 113 -9.13 7.52 -1.67
C THR A 113 -9.35 6.58 -2.84
N LYS A 114 -9.57 7.10 -4.05
CA LYS A 114 -9.73 6.27 -5.27
C LYS A 114 -8.46 5.51 -5.66
N ILE A 115 -7.31 6.01 -5.22
CA ILE A 115 -6.00 5.39 -5.48
C ILE A 115 -5.73 4.28 -4.45
N VAL A 116 -6.21 4.44 -3.21
CA VAL A 116 -5.91 3.56 -2.06
C VAL A 116 -7.06 2.60 -1.74
N SER A 117 -8.26 2.80 -2.32
CA SER A 117 -9.49 2.02 -2.06
C SER A 117 -9.53 0.68 -2.76
#